data_AF-A0A9E4SDZ4-F1
#
_entry.id   AF-A0A9E4SDZ4-F1
#
_cell.length_a   1.000
_cell.length_b   1.000
_cell.length_c   1.000
_cell.angle_alpha   90.00
_cell.angle_beta   90.00
_cell.angle_gamma   90.00
#
_symmetry.space_group_name_H-M   'P 1'
#
loop_
_entity.id
_entity.type
_entity.pdbx_description
1 polymer ?
#
loop_
_entity_poly.entity_id
_entity_poly.type
_entity_poly.pdbx_seq_one_letter_code
_entity_poly.pdbx_strand_id
1 'polypeptide(L)' 'MEYLVVGLIHRTAPLEVRGKLSPTKSDLPEALWAMERFGVPDAALSTCNRAEFYPLEPPALTDSHARGVR' A
#
# COMPACT_ATOMS: atom_id res chain seq x y z
N MET A 1 -2.68 17.20 -0.33
CA MET A 1 -3.03 15.84 0.11
C MET A 1 -2.69 14.95 -1.06
N GLU A 2 -1.61 14.19 -0.91
CA GLU A 2 -1.14 13.29 -1.95
C GLU A 2 -1.58 11.87 -1.56
N TYR A 3 -2.11 11.14 -2.53
CA TYR A 3 -2.51 9.76 -2.33
C TYR A 3 -1.57 8.88 -3.15
N LEU A 4 -0.95 7.92 -2.48
CA LEU A 4 -0.18 6.89 -3.14
C LEU A 4 -1.07 5.66 -3.33
N VAL A 5 -1.05 5.11 -4.54
CA VAL A 5 -1.70 3.84 -4.86
C VAL A 5 -0.67 2.98 -5.56
N VAL A 6 -0.46 1.77 -5.06
CA VAL A 6 0.47 0.80 -5.65
C VAL A 6 -0.31 -0.45 -5.98
N GLY A 7 -0.20 -0.94 -7.21
CA GLY A 7 -0.95 -2.13 -7.60
C GLY A 7 -0.86 -2.48 -9.08
N LEU A 8 -1.57 -3.54 -9.44
CA LEU A 8 -1.69 -4.05 -10.80
C LEU A 8 -3.15 -4.00 -11.25
N ILE A 9 -3.35 -3.57 -12.50
CA ILE A 9 -4.67 -3.46 -13.13
C ILE A 9 -4.72 -4.20 -14.45
N HIS A 10 -5.92 -4.53 -14.94
CA HIS A 10 -6.09 -5.25 -16.21
C HIS A 10 -5.48 -4.56 -17.43
N ARG A 11 -5.22 -3.25 -17.35
CA ARG A 11 -4.55 -2.49 -18.41
C ARG A 11 -3.03 -2.66 -18.42
N THR A 12 -2.44 -3.05 -17.30
CA THR A 12 -0.98 -3.11 -17.12
C THR A 12 -0.44 -4.50 -16.83
N ALA A 13 -1.30 -5.46 -16.46
CA ALA A 13 -0.91 -6.84 -16.19
C ALA A 13 -1.98 -7.85 -16.63
N PRO A 14 -1.58 -8.99 -17.21
CA PRO A 14 -2.49 -10.08 -17.54
C PRO A 14 -3.09 -10.71 -16.27
N LEU A 15 -4.17 -11.47 -16.43
CA LEU A 15 -4.92 -12.08 -15.31
C LEU A 15 -4.02 -12.95 -14.42
N GLU A 16 -3.17 -13.79 -15.01
CA GLU A 16 -2.29 -14.71 -14.27
C GLU A 16 -1.31 -13.99 -13.35
N VAL A 17 -0.80 -12.82 -13.78
CA VAL A 17 0.11 -12.00 -12.97
C VAL A 17 -0.67 -11.29 -11.87
N ARG A 18 -1.87 -10.78 -12.15
CA ARG A 18 -2.73 -10.14 -11.15
C ARG A 18 -3.20 -11.12 -10.08
N GLY A 19 -3.54 -12.35 -10.45
CA GLY A 19 -3.96 -13.40 -9.53
C GLY A 19 -2.90 -13.72 -8.47
N LYS A 20 -1.62 -13.57 -8.78
CA LYS A 20 -0.52 -13.73 -7.80
C LYS A 20 -0.49 -12.63 -6.75
N LEU A 21 -1.05 -11.45 -7.06
CA LEU A 21 -1.08 -10.28 -6.20
C LEU A 21 -2.45 -10.09 -5.52
N SER A 22 -3.43 -10.94 -5.83
CA SER A 22 -4.79 -10.88 -5.31
C SER A 22 -4.90 -11.72 -4.05
N PRO A 23 -4.76 -11.14 -2.84
CA PRO A 23 -4.98 -11.88 -1.60
C PRO A 23 -6.41 -12.41 -1.56
N THR A 24 -6.57 -13.64 -1.07
CA THR A 24 -7.89 -14.15 -0.75
C THR A 24 -8.42 -13.47 0.51
N LYS A 25 -9.71 -13.69 0.82
CA LYS A 25 -10.32 -13.12 2.03
C LYS A 25 -9.61 -13.59 3.32
N SER A 26 -9.05 -14.81 3.32
CA SER A 26 -8.28 -15.33 4.46
C SER A 26 -6.88 -14.76 4.55
N ASP A 27 -6.27 -14.36 3.42
CA ASP A 27 -4.91 -13.82 3.39
C ASP A 27 -4.89 -12.31 3.69
N LEU A 28 -6.03 -11.64 3.55
CA LEU A 28 -6.15 -10.19 3.69
C LEU A 28 -5.64 -9.67 5.05
N PRO A 29 -5.96 -10.27 6.21
CA PRO A 29 -5.43 -9.80 7.49
C PRO A 29 -3.91 -9.88 7.58
N GLU A 30 -3.31 -10.97 7.07
CA GLU A 30 -1.86 -11.15 7.07
C GLU A 30 -1.17 -10.16 6.12
N ALA A 31 -1.74 -9.94 4.94
CA ALA A 31 -1.23 -8.97 3.97
C ALA A 31 -1.21 -7.54 4.53
N LEU A 32 -2.30 -7.12 5.20
CA LEU A 32 -2.39 -5.81 5.85
C LEU A 32 -1.39 -5.69 7.02
N TRP A 33 -1.29 -6.71 7.88
CA TRP A 33 -0.28 -6.71 8.95
C TRP A 33 1.15 -6.66 8.43
N ALA A 34 1.44 -7.32 7.29
CA ALA A 34 2.76 -7.26 6.67
C ALA A 34 3.07 -5.84 6.19
N MET A 35 2.08 -5.10 5.70
CA MET A 35 2.21 -3.71 5.27
C MET A 35 2.36 -2.73 6.44
N GLU A 36 1.61 -2.93 7.53
CA GLU A 36 1.79 -2.15 8.77
C GLU A 36 3.23 -2.21 9.30
N ARG A 37 3.93 -3.35 9.15
CA ARG A 37 5.35 -3.49 9.54
C ARG A 37 6.29 -2.57 8.77
N PHE A 38 5.87 -2.10 7.59
CA PHE A 38 6.60 -1.10 6.82
C PHE A 38 6.20 0.34 7.18
N GLY A 39 5.40 0.53 8.23
CA GLY A 39 4.99 1.84 8.74
C GLY A 39 3.81 2.46 7.98
N VAL A 40 3.08 1.65 7.23
CA VAL A 40 2.03 2.10 6.33
C VAL A 40 0.70 1.46 6.74
N PRO A 41 -0.18 2.17 7.46
CA PRO A 41 -1.54 1.70 7.68
C PRO A 41 -2.32 1.80 6.38
N ASP A 42 -3.14 0.81 6.08
CA ASP A 42 -3.41 0.49 4.68
C ASP A 42 -4.79 -0.13 4.43
N ALA A 43 -5.28 0.13 3.22
CA ALA A 43 -6.46 -0.53 2.66
C ALA A 43 -6.07 -1.27 1.38
N ALA A 44 -6.66 -2.43 1.16
CA ALA A 44 -6.44 -3.23 -0.04
C ALA A 44 -7.74 -3.42 -0.84
N LEU A 45 -7.65 -3.34 -2.16
CA LEU A 45 -8.73 -3.60 -3.10
C LEU A 45 -8.33 -4.72 -4.05
N SER A 46 -8.90 -5.91 -3.82
CA SER A 46 -8.67 -7.11 -4.63
C SER A 46 -9.95 -7.53 -5.35
N THR A 47 -9.92 -7.50 -6.68
CA THR A 47 -11.00 -7.95 -7.57
C THR A 47 -10.39 -8.68 -8.77
N CYS A 48 -11.21 -9.24 -9.66
CA CYS A 48 -10.72 -9.81 -10.92
C CYS A 48 -10.06 -8.78 -11.86
N ASN A 49 -10.31 -7.48 -11.66
CA ASN A 49 -9.85 -6.41 -12.55
C ASN A 49 -8.65 -5.64 -12.01
N ARG A 50 -8.41 -5.67 -10.70
CA ARG A 50 -7.34 -4.95 -10.04
C ARG A 50 -6.96 -5.59 -8.71
N ALA A 51 -5.69 -5.48 -8.37
CA ALA A 51 -5.15 -5.72 -7.05
C ALA A 51 -4.35 -4.46 -6.68
N GLU A 52 -4.91 -3.64 -5.80
CA GLU A 52 -4.38 -2.33 -5.44
C GLU A 52 -4.27 -2.19 -3.93
N PHE A 53 -3.24 -1.49 -3.50
CA PHE A 53 -2.93 -1.18 -2.11
C PHE A 53 -2.86 0.33 -1.95
N TYR A 54 -3.56 0.81 -0.93
CA TYR A 54 -3.74 2.22 -0.60
C TYR A 54 -3.01 2.50 0.70
N PRO A 55 -1.69 2.75 0.62
CA PRO A 55 -0.91 3.20 1.75
C PRO A 55 -1.45 4.54 2.27
N LEU A 56 -1.75 4.64 3.56
CA LEU A 56 -1.81 5.93 4.23
C LEU A 56 -0.37 6.43 4.37
N GLU A 57 -0.16 7.69 4.05
CA GLU A 57 1.11 8.35 4.30
C GLU A 57 1.43 8.19 5.81
N PRO A 58 2.58 7.58 6.16
CA PRO A 58 3.02 7.59 7.55
C PRO A 58 3.05 9.04 7.99
N PRO A 59 2.58 9.39 9.21
CA PRO A 59 2.68 10.76 9.68
C PRO A 59 4.13 11.18 9.51
N ALA A 60 4.35 12.24 8.72
CA ALA A 60 5.69 12.72 8.41
C ALA A 60 6.48 12.77 9.72
N LEU A 61 7.61 12.06 9.77
CA LEU A 61 8.58 12.27 10.83
C LEU A 61 8.91 13.76 10.74
N THR A 62 8.31 14.52 11.65
CA THR A 62 8.55 15.95 11.74
C THR A 62 10.01 16.04 12.16
N ASP A 63 10.88 16.35 11.18
CA ASP A 63 12.26 16.70 11.42
C ASP A 63 12.26 17.91 12.37
N SER A 64 12.39 17.59 13.66
CA SER A 64 12.52 18.55 14.75
C SER A 64 13.99 18.85 15.04
N HIS A 65 14.88 18.66 14.06
CA HIS A 65 16.28 19.04 14.20
C HIS A 65 16.67 20.25 13.35
N ALA A 66 16.96 21.33 14.09
CA ALA A 66 17.97 22.35 13.82
C ALA A 66 17.63 23.46 12.80
N ARG A 67 16.67 24.33 13.18
CA ARG A 67 16.80 25.75 12.84
C ARG A 67 17.79 26.41 13.79
N GLY A 68 18.93 26.84 13.25
CA GLY A 68 19.61 28.05 13.68
C GLY A 68 20.83 27.87 14.59
N VAL A 69 21.99 27.70 13.97
CA VAL A 69 23.23 28.33 14.47
C VAL A 69 22.98 29.84 14.51
N ARG A 70 22.93 30.41 15.72
CA ARG A 70 23.37 31.77 16.03
C ARG A 70 24.00 31.77 17.41
#